data_AF-A0A9E7PN87-F1
#
_entry.id   AF-A0A9E7PN87-F1
#
_cell.length_a   1.000
_cell.length_b   1.000
_cell.length_c   1.000
_cell.angle_alpha   90.00
_cell.angle_beta   90.00
_cell.angle_gamma   90.00
#
_symmetry.space_group_name_H-M   'P 1'
#
loop_
_entity.id
_entity.type
_entity.pdbx_description
1 polymer ?
#
loop_
_entity_poly.entity_id
_entity_poly.type
_entity_poly.pdbx_seq_one_letter_code
_entity_poly.pdbx_strand_id
1 'polypeptide(L)'
;MKSKTDQMDKTDNGDSEDSKTMSSDILTENFDTITKANGGIKKLRELILQLAVQGKLVPQNPGDEPASILLEKIKEEKQNLIKTGQIKKQKPLPPIEENEVPYELPEGWIWTRLETILSEAQTGFACGKRDPEGIIQLRMNNVNTKGSFNWNKIIRVPKDYNNKIGFYLLREGDILFNNTNSIDLVGKSARFDYFEQPIVFSNHFTRLRVIEDTPNSSFITIWLNNLWSANVFKNLCNKWVNQSAINRDKLKNLTFPLPPLAEQHRIVERVDALMKLCDDLESRQESESENRRLLLLSVLKNLEDAGSEEEKQEAWEILSGRFDDLINSAEDVKELRKTVLQLAVQGRLVPQNPEDEPASVLLEKIKEEKQNLIRTGKIKKQKPLPPIDEEEVPYELPEGWTWTRLNEIVSKIGSGNTPRGGKSVYQNSGIPFIRSQNIWNEGLKLDNVAYIPEEIHSNMAGTFIKPRDILLNITGASIGRSCLIRDTFKEGNVSQHVSIIRSLNENTREYLHLTIISPYFQNEIMTKQVGISREGLSKRILESFAIPLPPLAEQHRIVERVDALMKLCDELEKRVVAREEAAERLLSSVCAGICG
;
A
#
# COMPACT_ATOMS: atom_id res chain seq x y z
N MET A 1 -7.38 75.35 23.79
CA MET A 1 -8.17 74.98 22.58
C MET A 1 -7.22 74.36 21.56
N LYS A 2 -7.52 73.13 21.11
CA LYS A 2 -7.21 72.43 19.83
C LYS A 2 -6.03 72.96 18.96
N SER A 3 -5.13 72.18 18.35
CA SER A 3 -5.09 70.74 18.04
C SER A 3 -3.72 70.35 17.44
N LYS A 4 -3.24 69.15 17.81
CA LYS A 4 -2.47 68.13 17.05
C LYS A 4 -1.78 68.52 15.73
N THR A 5 -0.47 68.29 15.63
CA THR A 5 0.19 67.54 14.53
C THR A 5 1.61 67.10 14.96
N ASP A 6 2.10 66.00 14.38
CA ASP A 6 3.47 65.46 14.34
C ASP A 6 3.97 64.56 15.49
N GLN A 7 3.56 63.29 15.43
CA GLN A 7 4.43 62.15 15.70
C GLN A 7 4.53 61.35 14.39
N MET A 8 5.70 61.41 13.75
CA MET A 8 6.09 60.46 12.70
C MET A 8 6.95 59.37 13.35
N ASP A 9 6.39 58.18 13.35
CA ASP A 9 7.02 56.91 13.69
C ASP A 9 8.24 56.65 12.81
N LYS A 10 9.34 56.25 13.45
CA LYS A 10 10.37 55.41 12.85
C LYS A 10 9.85 53.97 12.93
N THR A 11 9.55 53.36 11.79
CA THR A 11 9.39 51.91 11.70
C THR A 11 10.32 51.37 10.62
N ASP A 12 11.11 50.39 11.08
CA ASP A 12 11.96 49.46 10.35
C ASP A 12 11.52 49.18 8.91
N ASN A 13 12.43 49.45 7.97
CA ASN A 13 12.49 48.73 6.70
C ASN A 13 13.58 47.67 6.85
N GLY A 14 13.19 46.45 7.25
CA GLY A 14 14.11 45.31 7.42
C GLY A 14 13.58 43.95 6.93
N ASP A 15 12.27 43.77 6.74
CA ASP A 15 11.69 42.41 6.67
C ASP A 15 11.43 41.84 5.26
N SER A 16 11.74 42.55 4.15
CA SER A 16 11.33 42.09 2.80
C SER A 16 12.37 41.28 2.01
N GLU A 17 13.66 41.38 2.33
CA GLU A 17 14.72 40.58 1.68
C GLU A 17 14.98 39.24 2.38
N ASP A 18 14.84 39.17 3.70
CA ASP A 18 15.09 37.95 4.47
C ASP A 18 14.06 36.84 4.22
N SER A 19 12.80 37.18 3.96
CA SER A 19 11.72 36.21 3.70
C SER A 19 11.88 35.44 2.37
N LYS A 20 12.39 36.09 1.31
CA LYS A 20 12.50 35.48 -0.03
C LYS A 20 13.71 34.55 -0.15
N THR A 21 14.80 34.87 0.55
CA THR A 21 16.01 34.04 0.64
C THR A 21 15.76 32.81 1.53
N MET A 22 14.98 32.98 2.61
CA MET A 22 14.62 31.91 3.54
C MET A 22 13.97 30.68 2.90
N SER A 23 13.04 30.80 1.95
CA SER A 23 12.25 29.63 1.49
C SER A 23 13.05 28.62 0.64
N SER A 24 14.07 29.06 -0.08
CA SER A 24 14.99 28.20 -0.85
C SER A 24 16.05 27.56 0.06
N ASP A 25 16.51 28.32 1.06
CA ASP A 25 17.49 27.86 2.04
C ASP A 25 16.87 26.82 2.99
N ILE A 26 15.63 27.02 3.44
CA ILE A 26 14.90 26.07 4.30
C ILE A 26 14.62 24.74 3.58
N LEU A 27 14.31 24.75 2.27
CA LEU A 27 14.14 23.51 1.51
C LEU A 27 15.45 22.73 1.38
N THR A 28 16.59 23.44 1.32
CA THR A 28 17.93 22.85 1.28
C THR A 28 18.32 22.31 2.66
N GLU A 29 18.07 23.06 3.73
CA GLU A 29 18.35 22.67 5.12
C GLU A 29 17.56 21.44 5.57
N ASN A 30 16.32 21.30 5.10
CA ASN A 30 15.44 20.20 5.48
C ASN A 30 15.37 19.07 4.43
N PHE A 31 16.17 19.16 3.37
CA PHE A 31 16.12 18.25 2.23
C PHE A 31 16.32 16.78 2.64
N ASP A 32 17.35 16.50 3.45
CA ASP A 32 17.66 15.16 3.95
C ASP A 32 16.54 14.59 4.82
N THR A 33 15.96 15.42 5.67
CA THR A 33 14.86 15.04 6.57
C THR A 33 13.62 14.68 5.77
N ILE A 34 13.28 15.48 4.76
CA ILE A 34 12.12 15.23 3.88
C ILE A 34 12.34 13.95 3.09
N THR A 35 13.51 13.77 2.48
CA THR A 35 13.76 12.65 1.55
C THR A 35 13.90 11.30 2.23
N LYS A 36 14.33 11.25 3.50
CA LYS A 36 14.42 10.01 4.30
C LYS A 36 13.08 9.54 4.87
N ALA A 37 12.08 10.42 4.98
CA ALA A 37 10.78 10.08 5.52
C ALA A 37 9.96 9.22 4.54
N ASN A 38 9.12 8.31 5.06
CA ASN A 38 8.20 7.54 4.22
C ASN A 38 7.20 8.50 3.53
N GLY A 39 7.03 8.35 2.21
CA GLY A 39 6.25 9.28 1.38
C GLY A 39 6.84 10.69 1.25
N GLY A 40 8.04 10.92 1.79
CA GLY A 40 8.70 12.21 1.84
C GLY A 40 9.06 12.79 0.47
N ILE A 41 9.56 11.95 -0.45
CA ILE A 41 9.87 12.39 -1.82
C ILE A 41 8.59 12.80 -2.57
N LYS A 42 7.48 12.09 -2.38
CA LYS A 42 6.18 12.51 -2.95
C LYS A 42 5.80 13.90 -2.45
N LYS A 43 5.96 14.15 -1.14
CA LYS A 43 5.66 15.45 -0.54
C LYS A 43 6.61 16.55 -1.03
N LEU A 44 7.88 16.23 -1.22
CA LEU A 44 8.87 17.12 -1.82
C LEU A 44 8.45 17.58 -3.22
N ARG A 45 7.96 16.66 -4.07
CA ARG A 45 7.43 17.01 -5.40
C ARG A 45 6.26 18.00 -5.31
N GLU A 46 5.32 17.75 -4.41
CA GLU A 46 4.18 18.66 -4.18
C GLU A 46 4.67 20.06 -3.77
N LEU A 47 5.64 20.12 -2.87
CA LEU A 47 6.23 21.36 -2.39
C LEU A 47 6.99 22.12 -3.48
N ILE A 48 7.78 21.42 -4.31
CA ILE A 48 8.47 22.02 -5.46
C ILE A 48 7.47 22.68 -6.41
N LEU A 49 6.37 22.00 -6.74
CA LEU A 49 5.31 22.54 -7.60
C LEU A 49 4.64 23.76 -6.96
N GLN A 50 4.40 23.73 -5.65
CA GLN A 50 3.80 24.84 -4.92
C GLN A 50 4.72 26.08 -4.90
N LEU A 51 5.99 25.92 -4.57
CA LEU A 51 6.97 27.01 -4.55
C LEU A 51 7.19 27.59 -5.95
N ALA A 52 7.13 26.75 -7.00
CA ALA A 52 7.24 27.18 -8.39
C ALA A 52 6.12 28.16 -8.76
N VAL A 53 4.86 27.84 -8.44
CA VAL A 53 3.72 28.68 -8.81
C VAL A 53 3.56 29.92 -7.93
N GLN A 54 4.16 29.93 -6.75
CA GLN A 54 4.18 31.09 -5.84
C GLN A 54 5.34 32.05 -6.14
N GLY A 55 6.23 31.72 -7.10
CA GLY A 55 7.43 32.51 -7.40
C GLY A 55 8.44 32.55 -6.26
N LYS A 56 8.49 31.47 -5.47
CA LYS A 56 9.42 31.28 -4.34
C LYS A 56 10.55 30.29 -4.66
N LEU A 57 10.51 29.65 -5.83
CA LEU A 57 11.48 28.60 -6.21
C LEU A 57 12.77 29.15 -6.82
N VAL A 58 12.72 30.33 -7.45
CA VAL A 58 13.87 30.99 -8.08
C VAL A 58 13.92 32.46 -7.67
N PRO A 59 15.10 33.10 -7.64
CA PRO A 59 15.20 34.53 -7.39
C PRO A 59 14.45 35.37 -8.43
N GLN A 60 13.78 36.42 -7.98
CA GLN A 60 13.16 37.43 -8.85
C GLN A 60 14.24 38.34 -9.42
N ASN A 61 14.14 38.67 -10.70
CA ASN A 61 15.06 39.59 -11.36
C ASN A 61 14.32 40.87 -11.78
N PRO A 62 14.59 42.03 -11.16
CA PRO A 62 13.96 43.31 -11.52
C PRO A 62 14.20 43.74 -12.98
N GLY A 63 15.23 43.19 -13.63
CA GLY A 63 15.52 43.46 -15.05
C GLY A 63 14.67 42.64 -16.04
N ASP A 64 13.87 41.68 -15.56
CA ASP A 64 13.00 40.91 -16.44
C ASP A 64 11.81 41.77 -16.93
N GLU A 65 11.39 41.56 -18.18
CA GLU A 65 10.20 42.22 -18.71
C GLU A 65 8.95 41.81 -17.88
N PRO A 66 8.23 42.76 -17.26
CA PRO A 66 7.08 42.44 -16.41
C PRO A 66 6.00 41.64 -17.14
N ALA A 67 5.31 40.77 -16.40
CA ALA A 67 4.23 39.94 -16.94
C ALA A 67 3.07 40.75 -17.54
N SER A 68 2.90 42.00 -17.13
CA SER A 68 1.92 42.93 -17.72
C SER A 68 2.19 43.18 -19.21
N ILE A 69 3.44 43.40 -19.59
CA ILE A 69 3.86 43.63 -20.98
C ILE A 69 3.68 42.33 -21.80
N LEU A 70 4.06 41.19 -21.23
CA LEU A 70 3.81 39.89 -21.84
C LEU A 70 2.31 39.65 -22.10
N LEU A 71 1.47 39.99 -21.13
CA LEU A 71 0.02 39.85 -21.24
C LEU A 71 -0.57 40.77 -22.31
N GLU A 72 -0.04 41.97 -22.48
CA GLU A 72 -0.41 42.90 -23.56
C GLU A 72 -0.07 42.30 -24.93
N LYS A 73 1.17 41.82 -25.13
CA LYS A 73 1.59 41.14 -26.37
C LYS A 73 0.68 39.95 -26.72
N ILE A 74 0.34 39.13 -25.73
CA ILE A 74 -0.57 37.98 -25.91
C ILE A 74 -1.97 38.47 -26.34
N LYS A 75 -2.49 39.55 -25.74
CA LYS A 75 -3.80 40.12 -26.10
C LYS A 75 -3.80 40.68 -27.52
N GLU A 76 -2.73 41.36 -27.92
CA GLU A 76 -2.57 41.91 -29.28
C GLU A 76 -2.53 40.80 -30.32
N GLU A 77 -1.69 39.79 -30.12
CA GLU A 77 -1.59 38.67 -31.06
C GLU A 77 -2.89 37.86 -31.12
N LYS A 78 -3.55 37.66 -29.97
CA LYS A 78 -4.88 37.05 -29.95
C LYS A 78 -5.89 37.83 -30.81
N GLN A 79 -5.88 39.17 -30.74
CA GLN A 79 -6.74 39.99 -31.58
C GLN A 79 -6.38 39.86 -33.06
N ASN A 80 -5.10 39.76 -33.40
CA ASN A 80 -4.61 39.52 -34.75
C ASN A 80 -5.11 38.16 -35.30
N LEU A 81 -4.98 37.08 -34.52
CA LEU A 81 -5.49 35.76 -34.88
C LEU A 81 -7.02 35.73 -35.05
N ILE A 82 -7.76 36.51 -34.27
CA ILE A 82 -9.22 36.69 -34.44
C ILE A 82 -9.51 37.43 -35.76
N LYS A 83 -8.80 38.52 -36.04
CA LYS A 83 -8.98 39.32 -37.26
C LYS A 83 -8.66 38.52 -38.52
N THR A 84 -7.61 37.70 -38.49
CA THR A 84 -7.20 36.82 -39.60
C THR A 84 -8.04 35.54 -39.72
N GLY A 85 -8.99 35.31 -38.79
CA GLY A 85 -9.91 34.17 -38.83
C GLY A 85 -9.29 32.84 -38.38
N GLN A 86 -8.07 32.85 -37.85
CA GLN A 86 -7.37 31.66 -37.36
C GLN A 86 -7.98 31.13 -36.04
N ILE A 87 -8.50 32.03 -35.20
CA ILE A 87 -9.22 31.67 -33.97
C ILE A 87 -10.58 32.37 -33.90
N LYS A 88 -11.53 31.75 -33.19
CA LYS A 88 -12.88 32.31 -33.01
C LYS A 88 -12.89 33.39 -31.92
N LYS A 89 -13.71 34.42 -32.12
CA LYS A 89 -13.97 35.43 -31.08
C LYS A 89 -14.56 34.77 -29.83
N GLN A 90 -13.93 35.00 -28.69
CA GLN A 90 -14.33 34.46 -27.39
C GLN A 90 -15.33 35.38 -26.69
N LYS A 91 -16.07 34.83 -25.72
CA LYS A 91 -16.95 35.63 -24.86
C LYS A 91 -16.11 36.48 -23.91
N PRO A 92 -16.63 37.64 -23.44
CA PRO A 92 -15.99 38.39 -22.37
C PRO A 92 -15.77 37.50 -21.14
N LEU A 93 -14.58 37.57 -20.56
CA LEU A 93 -14.24 36.84 -19.34
C LEU A 93 -14.66 37.65 -18.11
N PRO A 94 -15.10 36.99 -17.02
CA PRO A 94 -15.40 37.68 -15.79
C PRO A 94 -14.13 38.32 -15.19
N PRO A 95 -14.25 39.51 -14.55
CA PRO A 95 -13.14 40.08 -13.78
C PRO A 95 -12.70 39.12 -12.69
N ILE A 96 -11.44 39.19 -12.27
CA ILE A 96 -10.93 38.38 -11.15
C ILE A 96 -11.34 39.07 -9.85
N GLU A 97 -12.06 38.36 -9.00
CA GLU A 97 -12.49 38.84 -7.69
C GLU A 97 -11.41 38.58 -6.63
N GLU A 98 -11.41 39.35 -5.53
CA GLU A 98 -10.39 39.27 -4.47
C GLU A 98 -10.38 37.89 -3.77
N ASN A 99 -11.55 37.26 -3.63
CA ASN A 99 -11.71 35.91 -3.08
C ASN A 99 -11.21 34.78 -4.01
N GLU A 100 -10.89 35.08 -5.29
CA GLU A 100 -10.34 34.12 -6.25
C GLU A 100 -8.80 34.11 -6.27
N VAL A 101 -8.17 35.01 -5.52
CA VAL A 101 -6.71 35.13 -5.40
C VAL A 101 -6.23 34.33 -4.19
N PRO A 102 -5.54 33.19 -4.38
CA PRO A 102 -5.17 32.30 -3.29
C PRO A 102 -3.98 32.79 -2.44
N TYR A 103 -3.14 33.67 -2.97
CA TYR A 103 -1.94 34.19 -2.33
C TYR A 103 -1.46 35.48 -3.01
N GLU A 104 -0.62 36.25 -2.32
CA GLU A 104 0.04 37.43 -2.87
C GLU A 104 1.08 37.05 -3.91
N LEU A 105 1.09 37.79 -5.03
CA LEU A 105 2.05 37.56 -6.10
C LEU A 105 3.36 38.33 -5.86
N PRO A 106 4.50 37.76 -6.30
CA PRO A 106 5.73 38.50 -6.54
C PRO A 106 5.57 39.81 -7.32
N GLU A 107 6.54 40.70 -7.14
CA GLU A 107 6.66 41.86 -8.01
C GLU A 107 6.92 41.41 -9.45
N GLY A 108 6.25 42.08 -10.41
CA GLY A 108 6.35 41.75 -11.84
C GLY A 108 5.43 40.63 -12.32
N TRP A 109 4.75 39.89 -11.43
CA TRP A 109 3.74 38.90 -11.78
C TRP A 109 2.34 39.51 -11.89
N ILE A 110 1.43 38.84 -12.60
CA ILE A 110 0.04 39.29 -12.71
C ILE A 110 -0.94 38.11 -12.73
N TRP A 111 -2.09 38.27 -12.08
CA TRP A 111 -3.21 37.33 -12.22
C TRP A 111 -3.92 37.56 -13.56
N THR A 112 -4.17 36.47 -14.29
CA THR A 112 -5.00 36.48 -15.50
C THR A 112 -5.91 35.25 -15.53
N ARG A 113 -6.93 35.24 -16.39
CA ARG A 113 -7.75 34.05 -16.63
C ARG A 113 -7.02 33.12 -17.59
N LEU A 114 -7.09 31.80 -17.35
CA LEU A 114 -6.46 30.80 -18.23
C LEU A 114 -6.87 30.98 -19.70
N GLU A 115 -8.15 31.22 -20.00
CA GLU A 115 -8.62 31.43 -21.37
C GLU A 115 -7.90 32.60 -22.07
N THR A 116 -7.44 33.62 -21.35
CA THR A 116 -6.75 34.79 -21.94
C THR A 116 -5.52 34.35 -22.73
N ILE A 117 -4.73 33.43 -22.18
CA ILE A 117 -3.45 32.97 -22.76
C ILE A 117 -3.59 31.81 -23.75
N LEU A 118 -4.80 31.28 -23.93
CA LEU A 118 -5.06 30.18 -24.85
C LEU A 118 -5.51 30.66 -26.23
N SER A 119 -4.97 30.03 -27.27
CA SER A 119 -5.47 30.08 -28.63
C SER A 119 -6.64 29.09 -28.80
N GLU A 120 -6.57 27.95 -28.10
CA GLU A 120 -7.59 26.90 -28.19
C GLU A 120 -7.71 26.07 -26.91
N ALA A 121 -8.94 25.70 -26.58
CA ALA A 121 -9.23 24.65 -25.60
C ALA A 121 -10.24 23.66 -26.20
N GLN A 122 -9.76 22.48 -26.60
CA GLN A 122 -10.54 21.51 -27.37
C GLN A 122 -10.60 20.15 -26.67
N THR A 123 -11.82 19.64 -26.50
CA THR A 123 -12.03 18.26 -26.05
C THR A 123 -11.77 17.27 -27.17
N GLY A 124 -11.16 16.13 -26.87
CA GLY A 124 -10.91 15.07 -27.84
C GLY A 124 -12.19 14.34 -28.27
N PHE A 125 -12.03 13.20 -28.94
CA PHE A 125 -13.15 12.41 -29.43
C PHE A 125 -13.22 11.01 -28.81
N ALA A 126 -14.43 10.47 -28.67
CA ALA A 126 -14.63 9.09 -28.26
C ALA A 126 -14.46 8.15 -29.46
N CYS A 127 -13.75 7.03 -29.27
CA CYS A 127 -13.66 5.97 -30.28
C CYS A 127 -13.65 4.59 -29.61
N GLY A 128 -14.64 3.77 -29.95
CA GLY A 128 -14.77 2.37 -29.51
C GLY A 128 -14.05 1.37 -30.42
N LYS A 129 -13.69 1.75 -31.65
CA LYS A 129 -13.00 0.89 -32.60
C LYS A 129 -11.49 0.79 -32.27
N ARG A 130 -10.87 -0.30 -32.69
CA ARG A 130 -9.43 -0.55 -32.56
C ARG A 130 -8.88 -0.94 -33.91
N ASP A 131 -7.70 -0.43 -34.22
CA ASP A 131 -7.01 -0.71 -35.47
C ASP A 131 -5.50 -0.77 -35.17
N PRO A 132 -4.86 -1.95 -35.24
CA PRO A 132 -3.42 -2.11 -34.99
C PRO A 132 -2.54 -1.25 -35.89
N GLU A 133 -2.97 -0.95 -37.11
CA GLU A 133 -2.24 -0.10 -38.07
C GLU A 133 -2.70 1.36 -38.03
N GLY A 134 -3.59 1.67 -37.09
CA GLY A 134 -4.21 2.96 -36.89
C GLY A 134 -3.30 4.02 -36.25
N ILE A 135 -3.88 5.18 -36.00
CA ILE A 135 -3.24 6.30 -35.31
C ILE A 135 -3.33 6.14 -33.79
N ILE A 136 -2.30 6.56 -33.05
CA ILE A 136 -2.32 6.51 -31.59
C ILE A 136 -3.34 7.51 -31.05
N GLN A 137 -4.20 7.05 -30.16
CA GLN A 137 -5.10 7.89 -29.38
C GLN A 137 -4.78 7.80 -27.89
N LEU A 138 -4.25 8.89 -27.34
CA LEU A 138 -4.01 9.00 -25.90
C LEU A 138 -5.33 8.95 -25.12
N ARG A 139 -5.32 8.15 -24.06
CA ARG A 139 -6.39 7.96 -23.08
C ARG A 139 -5.99 8.52 -21.73
N MET A 140 -6.96 8.70 -20.86
CA MET A 140 -6.78 9.30 -19.52
C MET A 140 -5.62 8.71 -18.71
N ASN A 141 -5.35 7.41 -18.84
CA ASN A 141 -4.29 6.70 -18.12
C ASN A 141 -2.90 6.90 -18.70
N ASN A 142 -2.79 7.55 -19.87
CA ASN A 142 -1.51 7.91 -20.45
C ASN A 142 -0.87 9.11 -19.76
N VAL A 143 -1.57 9.88 -18.91
CA VAL A 143 -0.93 10.90 -18.07
C VAL A 143 -0.70 10.31 -16.69
N ASN A 144 0.57 10.23 -16.28
CA ASN A 144 0.96 9.68 -14.97
C ASN A 144 0.89 10.76 -13.86
N THR A 145 1.25 10.38 -12.63
CA THR A 145 1.27 11.29 -11.46
C THR A 145 2.44 12.28 -11.47
N LYS A 146 3.45 12.06 -12.32
CA LYS A 146 4.62 12.93 -12.49
C LYS A 146 4.40 14.00 -13.58
N GLY A 147 3.22 14.07 -14.17
CA GLY A 147 2.89 15.04 -15.21
C GLY A 147 3.48 14.71 -16.59
N SER A 148 3.85 13.45 -16.83
CA SER A 148 4.41 12.99 -18.10
C SER A 148 3.58 11.87 -18.74
N PHE A 149 3.85 11.59 -20.01
CA PHE A 149 3.15 10.55 -20.75
C PHE A 149 3.69 9.15 -20.45
N ASN A 150 2.79 8.22 -20.10
CA ASN A 150 3.05 6.79 -20.04
C ASN A 150 2.72 6.14 -21.38
N TRP A 151 3.77 5.68 -22.07
CA TRP A 151 3.70 5.06 -23.39
C TRP A 151 3.55 3.53 -23.37
N ASN A 152 3.47 2.89 -22.20
CA ASN A 152 3.36 1.43 -22.09
C ASN A 152 1.98 0.90 -22.48
N LYS A 153 0.94 1.76 -22.43
CA LYS A 153 -0.45 1.41 -22.75
C LYS A 153 -0.97 2.28 -23.88
N ILE A 154 -0.59 1.94 -25.11
CA ILE A 154 -0.99 2.67 -26.31
C ILE A 154 -2.25 2.03 -26.90
N ILE A 155 -3.22 2.87 -27.27
CA ILE A 155 -4.40 2.45 -28.04
C ILE A 155 -4.32 3.09 -29.42
N ARG A 156 -4.57 2.29 -30.46
CA ARG A 156 -4.67 2.77 -31.84
C ARG A 156 -6.12 2.72 -32.36
N VAL A 157 -6.48 3.73 -33.15
CA VAL A 157 -7.81 3.92 -33.75
C VAL A 157 -7.70 4.12 -35.26
N PRO A 158 -8.74 3.81 -36.06
CA PRO A 158 -8.69 3.97 -37.52
C PRO A 158 -8.30 5.38 -37.96
N LYS A 159 -7.46 5.50 -39.01
CA LYS A 159 -6.92 6.79 -39.51
C LYS A 159 -7.98 7.69 -40.18
N ASP A 160 -9.09 7.11 -40.60
CA ASP A 160 -10.23 7.76 -41.26
C ASP A 160 -11.42 7.99 -40.30
N TYR A 161 -11.25 7.72 -39.00
CA TYR A 161 -12.35 7.79 -38.04
C TYR A 161 -13.02 9.18 -38.05
N ASN A 162 -14.29 9.22 -38.47
CA ASN A 162 -15.15 10.40 -38.60
C ASN A 162 -14.63 11.51 -39.55
N ASN A 163 -13.65 11.25 -40.43
CA ASN A 163 -13.05 12.24 -41.34
C ASN A 163 -12.58 13.56 -40.66
N LYS A 164 -12.34 13.53 -39.35
CA LYS A 164 -12.05 14.71 -38.52
C LYS A 164 -10.75 14.58 -37.71
N ILE A 165 -9.93 13.57 -38.00
CA ILE A 165 -8.69 13.28 -37.27
C ILE A 165 -7.75 14.50 -37.23
N GLY A 166 -7.67 15.26 -38.33
CA GLY A 166 -6.82 16.46 -38.42
C GLY A 166 -7.07 17.49 -37.31
N PHE A 167 -8.29 17.63 -36.81
CA PHE A 167 -8.62 18.56 -35.72
C PHE A 167 -8.03 18.15 -34.37
N TYR A 168 -7.76 16.85 -34.19
CA TYR A 168 -7.33 16.26 -32.93
C TYR A 168 -5.83 15.95 -32.90
N LEU A 169 -5.09 16.31 -33.94
CA LEU A 169 -3.64 16.13 -33.99
C LEU A 169 -2.96 16.99 -32.93
N LEU A 170 -2.15 16.32 -32.09
CA LEU A 170 -1.28 16.99 -31.15
C LEU A 170 -0.09 17.62 -31.85
N ARG A 171 0.35 18.75 -31.31
CA ARG A 171 1.54 19.48 -31.69
C ARG A 171 2.40 19.68 -30.46
N GLU A 172 3.70 19.83 -30.68
CA GLU A 172 4.62 20.17 -29.61
C GLU A 172 4.14 21.43 -28.86
N GLY A 173 4.18 21.38 -27.53
CA GLY A 173 3.65 22.42 -26.64
C GLY A 173 2.18 22.26 -26.27
N ASP A 174 1.40 21.39 -26.93
CA ASP A 174 0.02 21.12 -26.53
C ASP A 174 -0.04 20.52 -25.12
N ILE A 175 -0.90 21.05 -24.25
CA ILE A 175 -1.09 20.51 -22.89
C ILE A 175 -2.36 19.66 -22.88
N LEU A 176 -2.24 18.40 -22.46
CA LEU A 176 -3.41 17.54 -22.25
C LEU A 176 -3.82 17.56 -20.79
N PHE A 177 -5.04 18.07 -20.53
CA PHE A 177 -5.68 18.10 -19.22
C PHE A 177 -6.73 16.98 -19.10
N ASN A 178 -6.61 16.10 -18.11
CA ASN A 178 -7.63 15.08 -17.84
C ASN A 178 -8.92 15.74 -17.33
N ASN A 179 -9.95 15.78 -18.18
CA ASN A 179 -11.19 16.48 -17.89
C ASN A 179 -12.27 15.59 -17.26
N THR A 180 -12.25 14.27 -17.49
CA THR A 180 -13.35 13.37 -17.13
C THR A 180 -12.88 11.93 -16.92
N ASN A 181 -12.96 11.39 -15.69
CA ASN A 181 -12.86 9.95 -15.38
C ASN A 181 -13.13 9.73 -13.87
N SER A 182 -12.31 8.94 -13.17
CA SER A 182 -12.26 8.91 -11.71
C SER A 182 -11.73 10.23 -11.15
N ILE A 183 -12.10 10.51 -9.91
CA ILE A 183 -11.69 11.72 -9.19
C ILE A 183 -10.17 11.88 -9.11
N ASP A 184 -9.43 10.77 -9.00
CA ASP A 184 -7.98 10.78 -8.87
C ASP A 184 -7.23 11.09 -10.18
N LEU A 185 -7.91 10.96 -11.32
CA LEU A 185 -7.35 11.26 -12.64
C LEU A 185 -7.67 12.68 -13.12
N VAL A 186 -8.84 13.20 -12.74
CA VAL A 186 -9.30 14.53 -13.16
C VAL A 186 -8.33 15.60 -12.65
N GLY A 187 -7.83 16.42 -13.57
CA GLY A 187 -6.85 17.48 -13.26
C GLY A 187 -5.41 17.19 -13.66
N LYS A 188 -5.03 15.90 -13.76
CA LYS A 188 -3.68 15.52 -14.19
C LYS A 188 -3.39 16.07 -15.58
N SER A 189 -2.22 16.68 -15.74
CA SER A 189 -1.85 17.35 -16.98
C SER A 189 -0.44 16.99 -17.43
N ALA A 190 -0.24 16.91 -18.74
CA ALA A 190 1.07 16.71 -19.34
C ALA A 190 1.23 17.58 -20.59
N ARG A 191 2.41 18.17 -20.75
CA ARG A 191 2.84 18.84 -22.00
C ARG A 191 3.24 17.77 -23.01
N PHE A 192 2.74 17.90 -24.22
CA PHE A 192 3.07 17.05 -25.35
C PHE A 192 4.35 17.53 -25.99
N ASP A 193 5.37 16.69 -25.91
CA ASP A 193 6.59 16.80 -26.68
C ASP A 193 6.45 16.10 -28.03
N TYR A 194 7.46 16.24 -28.87
CA TYR A 194 7.51 15.57 -30.16
C TYR A 194 7.38 14.04 -30.04
N PHE A 195 6.66 13.45 -30.99
CA PHE A 195 6.57 12.01 -31.18
C PHE A 195 6.67 11.69 -32.67
N GLU A 196 7.39 10.62 -33.04
CA GLU A 196 7.74 10.31 -34.43
C GLU A 196 6.54 10.13 -35.37
N GLN A 197 5.39 9.75 -34.82
CA GLN A 197 4.16 9.55 -35.57
C GLN A 197 3.03 10.47 -35.07
N PRO A 198 2.04 10.78 -35.92
CA PRO A 198 0.87 11.56 -35.52
C PRO A 198 0.14 10.94 -34.33
N ILE A 199 -0.25 11.79 -33.38
CA ILE A 199 -0.99 11.41 -32.17
C ILE A 199 -2.27 12.23 -32.07
N VAL A 200 -3.34 11.57 -31.66
CA VAL A 200 -4.59 12.19 -31.26
C VAL A 200 -4.95 11.86 -29.82
N PHE A 201 -6.01 12.45 -29.29
CA PHE A 201 -6.42 12.30 -27.90
C PHE A 201 -7.92 12.04 -27.77
N SER A 202 -8.28 11.33 -26.71
CA SER A 202 -9.67 10.97 -26.42
C SER A 202 -10.48 12.12 -25.81
N ASN A 203 -11.79 11.97 -25.79
CA ASN A 203 -12.74 12.89 -25.16
C ASN A 203 -12.55 13.10 -23.64
N HIS A 204 -11.75 12.24 -22.99
CA HIS A 204 -11.37 12.40 -21.58
C HIS A 204 -10.31 13.49 -21.37
N PHE A 205 -9.72 14.01 -22.44
CA PHE A 205 -8.79 15.11 -22.40
C PHE A 205 -9.40 16.39 -22.97
N THR A 206 -9.01 17.52 -22.37
CA THR A 206 -9.05 18.83 -23.01
C THR A 206 -7.62 19.19 -23.39
N ARG A 207 -7.36 19.35 -24.69
CA ARG A 207 -6.13 20.01 -25.17
C ARG A 207 -6.23 21.49 -24.87
N LEU A 208 -5.21 22.04 -24.24
CA LEU A 208 -4.97 23.47 -24.12
C LEU A 208 -3.81 23.83 -25.03
N ARG A 209 -4.01 24.79 -25.92
CA ARG A 209 -2.97 25.33 -26.80
C ARG A 209 -2.80 26.82 -26.49
N VAL A 210 -1.59 27.21 -26.17
CA VAL A 210 -1.19 28.60 -25.95
C VAL A 210 -1.02 29.36 -27.27
N ILE A 211 -0.94 30.68 -27.20
CA ILE A 211 -0.70 31.54 -28.36
C ILE A 211 0.82 31.57 -28.61
N GLU A 212 1.28 31.16 -29.79
CA GLU A 212 2.72 31.20 -30.16
C GLU A 212 3.68 30.54 -29.15
N ASP A 213 3.24 29.48 -28.45
CA ASP A 213 3.97 28.85 -27.33
C ASP A 213 4.39 29.83 -26.20
N THR A 214 3.67 30.94 -26.08
CA THR A 214 3.92 32.03 -25.13
C THR A 214 2.61 32.39 -24.43
N PRO A 215 2.45 32.14 -23.12
CA PRO A 215 3.45 31.76 -22.12
C PRO A 215 3.94 30.31 -22.24
N ASN A 216 5.05 29.99 -21.58
CA ASN A 216 5.70 28.69 -21.61
C ASN A 216 4.74 27.57 -21.16
N SER A 217 4.45 26.64 -22.07
CA SER A 217 3.52 25.52 -21.85
C SER A 217 3.91 24.58 -20.69
N SER A 218 5.21 24.43 -20.40
CA SER A 218 5.69 23.64 -19.27
C SER A 218 5.33 24.29 -17.94
N PHE A 219 5.43 25.62 -17.83
CA PHE A 219 5.05 26.34 -16.61
C PHE A 219 3.54 26.22 -16.33
N ILE A 220 2.70 26.28 -17.37
CA ILE A 220 1.26 26.05 -17.23
C ILE A 220 0.97 24.61 -16.77
N THR A 221 1.74 23.64 -17.27
CA THR A 221 1.62 22.23 -16.86
C THR A 221 2.00 22.03 -15.39
N ILE A 222 3.08 22.69 -14.92
CA ILE A 222 3.48 22.74 -13.51
C ILE A 222 2.33 23.30 -12.66
N TRP A 223 1.72 24.41 -13.08
CA TRP A 223 0.61 25.02 -12.37
C TRP A 223 -0.63 24.11 -12.29
N LEU A 224 -1.02 23.48 -13.40
CA LEU A 224 -2.14 22.53 -13.39
C LEU A 224 -1.86 21.33 -12.47
N ASN A 225 -0.64 20.79 -12.49
CA ASN A 225 -0.28 19.67 -11.63
C ASN A 225 -0.20 20.07 -10.14
N ASN A 226 0.19 21.30 -9.82
CA ASN A 226 0.07 21.85 -8.46
C ASN A 226 -1.39 21.92 -7.99
N LEU A 227 -2.30 22.41 -8.84
CA LEU A 227 -3.74 22.43 -8.51
C LEU A 227 -4.30 21.02 -8.31
N TRP A 228 -3.81 20.04 -9.09
CA TRP A 228 -4.19 18.64 -8.93
C TRP A 228 -3.67 18.04 -7.61
N SER A 229 -2.39 18.22 -7.28
CA SER A 229 -1.81 17.71 -6.03
C SER A 229 -2.42 18.36 -4.79
N ALA A 230 -2.75 19.65 -4.86
CA ALA A 230 -3.46 20.39 -3.82
C ALA A 230 -4.97 20.06 -3.74
N ASN A 231 -5.46 19.07 -4.49
CA ASN A 231 -6.87 18.64 -4.53
C ASN A 231 -7.87 19.73 -4.96
N VAL A 232 -7.44 20.80 -5.63
CA VAL A 232 -8.33 21.88 -6.09
C VAL A 232 -9.39 21.34 -7.07
N PHE A 233 -8.96 20.49 -8.00
CA PHE A 233 -9.86 19.87 -8.98
C PHE A 233 -10.86 18.89 -8.37
N LYS A 234 -10.49 18.25 -7.25
CA LYS A 234 -11.39 17.35 -6.51
C LYS A 234 -12.58 18.10 -5.92
N ASN A 235 -12.40 19.38 -5.59
CA ASN A 235 -13.44 20.27 -5.06
C ASN A 235 -14.24 20.95 -6.19
N LEU A 236 -13.61 21.23 -7.33
CA LEU A 236 -14.26 21.91 -8.47
C LEU A 236 -15.09 20.99 -9.38
N CYS A 237 -14.80 19.68 -9.40
CA CYS A 237 -15.43 18.73 -10.31
C CYS A 237 -16.92 18.50 -9.99
N ASN A 238 -17.69 18.24 -11.04
CA ASN A 238 -19.04 17.70 -10.91
C ASN A 238 -18.92 16.17 -10.72
N LYS A 239 -19.62 15.62 -9.73
CA LYS A 239 -19.55 14.20 -9.37
C LYS A 239 -20.83 13.46 -9.74
N TRP A 240 -20.67 12.32 -10.43
CA TRP A 240 -21.71 11.33 -10.70
C TRP A 240 -21.24 9.96 -10.20
N VAL A 241 -22.11 8.96 -10.24
CA VAL A 241 -21.74 7.58 -9.88
C VAL A 241 -20.57 7.13 -10.76
N ASN A 242 -19.43 6.83 -10.14
CA ASN A 242 -18.19 6.37 -10.78
C ASN A 242 -17.56 7.33 -11.82
N GLN A 243 -17.97 8.60 -11.87
CA GLN A 243 -17.40 9.57 -12.82
C GLN A 243 -17.35 10.97 -12.22
N SER A 244 -16.27 11.68 -12.49
CA SER A 244 -16.06 13.08 -12.14
C SER A 244 -15.63 13.83 -13.40
N ALA A 245 -16.11 15.04 -13.59
CA ALA A 245 -15.70 15.87 -14.73
C ALA A 245 -15.52 17.34 -14.34
N ILE A 246 -14.59 17.99 -15.03
CA ILE A 246 -14.45 19.44 -15.04
C ILE A 246 -14.96 19.97 -16.37
N ASN A 247 -15.96 20.84 -16.29
CA ASN A 247 -16.47 21.54 -17.46
C ASN A 247 -15.36 22.44 -18.03
N ARG A 248 -15.23 22.47 -19.35
CA ARG A 248 -14.31 23.34 -20.07
C ARG A 248 -14.45 24.81 -19.66
N ASP A 249 -15.65 25.33 -19.44
CA ASP A 249 -15.84 26.73 -19.04
C ASP A 249 -15.30 27.01 -17.63
N LYS A 250 -15.41 26.03 -16.70
CA LYS A 250 -14.76 26.11 -15.38
C LYS A 250 -13.24 26.13 -15.50
N LEU A 251 -12.67 25.26 -16.35
CA LEU A 251 -11.23 25.20 -16.61
C LEU A 251 -10.70 26.52 -17.19
N LYS A 252 -11.41 27.07 -18.17
CA LYS A 252 -11.10 28.35 -18.83
C LYS A 252 -11.08 29.55 -17.90
N ASN A 253 -11.93 29.52 -16.88
CA ASN A 253 -12.09 30.62 -15.92
C ASN A 253 -11.12 30.53 -14.73
N LEU A 254 -10.27 29.51 -14.64
CA LEU A 254 -9.29 29.43 -13.56
C LEU A 254 -8.36 30.66 -13.56
N THR A 255 -8.06 31.13 -12.36
CA THR A 255 -7.11 32.21 -12.10
C THR A 255 -5.68 31.67 -12.23
N PHE A 256 -4.95 32.15 -13.21
CA PHE A 256 -3.59 31.73 -13.55
C PHE A 256 -2.57 32.82 -13.15
N PRO A 257 -1.53 32.47 -12.37
CA PRO A 257 -0.48 33.40 -12.02
C PRO A 257 0.52 33.46 -13.18
N LEU A 258 0.59 34.59 -13.88
CA LEU A 258 1.50 34.78 -15.01
C LEU A 258 2.80 35.46 -14.54
N PRO A 259 3.97 34.78 -14.61
CA PRO A 259 5.28 35.40 -14.37
C PRO A 259 5.82 36.08 -15.64
N PRO A 260 6.88 36.91 -15.53
CA PRO A 260 7.76 37.25 -16.64
C PRO A 260 8.20 36.02 -17.45
N LEU A 261 8.29 36.15 -18.78
CA LEU A 261 8.61 35.00 -19.66
C LEU A 261 9.99 34.39 -19.32
N ALA A 262 10.99 35.25 -19.07
CA ALA A 262 12.32 34.79 -18.68
C ALA A 262 12.29 34.00 -17.36
N GLU A 263 11.50 34.46 -16.38
CA GLU A 263 11.33 33.76 -15.11
C GLU A 263 10.61 32.41 -15.28
N GLN A 264 9.61 32.31 -16.17
CA GLN A 264 8.97 31.02 -16.48
C GLN A 264 9.99 29.97 -16.94
N HIS A 265 10.94 30.33 -17.80
CA HIS A 265 12.00 29.42 -18.23
C HIS A 265 12.91 29.00 -17.07
N ARG A 266 13.34 29.94 -16.22
CA ARG A 266 14.16 29.64 -15.03
C ARG A 266 13.42 28.72 -14.04
N ILE A 267 12.12 28.94 -13.84
CA ILE A 267 11.29 28.09 -12.98
C ILE A 267 11.20 26.68 -13.55
N VAL A 268 10.90 26.54 -14.84
CA VAL A 268 10.78 25.23 -15.50
C VAL A 268 12.10 24.45 -15.39
N GLU A 269 13.23 25.08 -15.72
CA GLU A 269 14.55 24.46 -15.62
C GLU A 269 14.85 23.99 -14.19
N ARG A 270 14.53 24.80 -13.18
CA ARG A 270 14.74 24.43 -11.78
C ARG A 270 13.81 23.30 -11.33
N VAL A 271 12.54 23.32 -11.74
CA VAL A 271 11.59 22.23 -11.43
C VAL A 271 12.06 20.93 -12.06
N ASP A 272 12.47 20.94 -13.33
CA ASP A 272 12.95 19.74 -14.03
C ASP A 272 14.19 19.14 -13.33
N ALA A 273 15.15 19.99 -12.93
CA ALA A 273 16.32 19.56 -12.18
C ALA A 273 15.96 18.90 -10.83
N LEU A 274 15.05 19.51 -10.07
CA LEU A 274 14.62 18.98 -8.76
C LEU A 274 13.74 17.73 -8.90
N MET A 275 12.92 17.63 -9.94
CA MET A 275 12.10 16.44 -10.22
C MET A 275 12.97 15.25 -10.61
N LYS A 276 14.04 15.48 -11.38
CA LYS A 276 15.05 14.47 -11.69
C LYS A 276 15.78 14.00 -10.43
N LEU A 277 16.16 14.92 -9.55
CA LEU A 277 16.74 14.56 -8.26
C LEU A 277 15.78 13.70 -7.42
N CYS A 278 14.48 14.03 -7.42
CA CYS A 278 13.46 13.20 -6.78
C CYS A 278 13.39 11.79 -7.40
N ASP A 279 13.49 11.67 -8.73
CA ASP A 279 13.51 10.36 -9.42
C ASP A 279 14.72 9.51 -9.01
N ASP A 280 15.92 10.13 -8.97
CA ASP A 280 17.16 9.46 -8.57
C ASP A 280 17.10 9.00 -7.10
N LEU A 281 16.52 9.82 -6.21
CA LEU A 281 16.33 9.48 -4.80
C LEU A 281 15.32 8.35 -4.60
N GLU A 282 14.18 8.38 -5.31
CA GLU A 282 13.19 7.29 -5.29
C GLU A 282 13.85 5.95 -5.69
N SER A 283 14.63 5.96 -6.77
CA SER A 283 15.33 4.76 -7.25
C SER A 283 16.38 4.25 -6.26
N ARG A 284 17.12 5.14 -5.59
CA ARG A 284 18.07 4.75 -4.54
C ARG A 284 17.36 4.15 -3.33
N GLN A 285 16.28 4.77 -2.86
CA GLN A 285 15.52 4.29 -1.70
C GLN A 285 14.88 2.91 -1.96
N GLU A 286 14.38 2.68 -3.17
CA GLU A 286 13.86 1.37 -3.59
C GLU A 286 14.97 0.31 -3.60
N SER A 287 16.13 0.62 -4.19
CA SER A 287 17.30 -0.28 -4.22
C SER A 287 17.85 -0.59 -2.82
N GLU A 288 17.99 0.42 -1.95
CA GLU A 288 18.42 0.23 -0.56
C GLU A 288 17.44 -0.64 0.23
N SER A 289 16.14 -0.48 -0.03
CA SER A 289 15.10 -1.28 0.62
C SER A 289 15.13 -2.73 0.18
N GLU A 290 15.32 -2.98 -1.11
CA GLU A 290 15.48 -4.34 -1.62
C GLU A 290 16.77 -5.00 -1.08
N ASN A 291 17.89 -4.28 -1.11
CA ASN A 291 19.17 -4.80 -0.59
C ASN A 291 19.09 -5.14 0.90
N ARG A 292 18.44 -4.29 1.69
CA ARG A 292 18.19 -4.55 3.12
C ARG A 292 17.31 -5.79 3.32
N ARG A 293 16.25 -5.94 2.52
CA ARG A 293 15.37 -7.11 2.57
C ARG A 293 16.16 -8.39 2.25
N LEU A 294 16.97 -8.37 1.20
CA LEU A 294 17.83 -9.50 0.84
C LEU A 294 18.84 -9.83 1.95
N LEU A 295 19.43 -8.81 2.59
CA LEU A 295 20.32 -9.01 3.73
C LEU A 295 19.60 -9.65 4.92
N LEU A 296 18.40 -9.16 5.28
CA LEU A 296 17.59 -9.77 6.34
C LEU A 296 17.32 -11.25 6.03
N LEU A 297 16.84 -11.55 4.82
CA LEU A 297 16.57 -12.93 4.40
C LEU A 297 17.82 -13.80 4.45
N SER A 298 18.99 -13.27 4.07
CA SER A 298 20.26 -13.98 4.18
C SER A 298 20.66 -14.25 5.62
N VAL A 299 20.47 -13.30 6.54
CA VAL A 299 20.79 -13.48 7.97
C VAL A 299 19.84 -14.51 8.60
N LEU A 300 18.54 -14.43 8.29
CA LEU A 300 17.56 -15.42 8.75
C LEU A 300 17.88 -16.81 8.19
N LYS A 301 18.26 -16.90 6.92
CA LYS A 301 18.68 -18.17 6.32
C LYS A 301 19.93 -18.73 6.98
N ASN A 302 20.94 -17.90 7.30
CA ASN A 302 22.12 -18.38 8.01
C ASN A 302 21.76 -18.91 9.41
N LEU A 303 20.81 -18.27 10.10
CA LEU A 303 20.27 -18.80 11.37
C LEU A 303 19.56 -20.14 11.15
N GLU A 304 18.82 -20.29 10.05
CA GLU A 304 18.21 -21.54 9.60
C GLU A 304 19.20 -22.57 9.03
N ASP A 305 20.47 -22.25 8.79
CA ASP A 305 21.47 -23.19 8.25
C ASP A 305 22.57 -23.52 9.29
N ALA A 306 22.64 -22.78 10.40
CA ALA A 306 23.58 -22.98 11.51
C ALA A 306 23.48 -24.39 12.14
N GLY A 307 24.57 -25.15 12.07
CA GLY A 307 24.64 -26.55 12.48
C GLY A 307 24.95 -26.74 13.96
N SER A 308 25.87 -25.94 14.52
CA SER A 308 26.24 -26.02 15.95
C SER A 308 25.47 -25.01 16.81
N GLU A 309 25.45 -25.23 18.13
CA GLU A 309 24.86 -24.26 19.08
C GLU A 309 25.63 -22.93 19.10
N GLU A 310 26.95 -22.97 18.95
CA GLU A 310 27.77 -21.75 18.83
C GLU A 310 27.41 -20.95 17.58
N GLU A 311 27.26 -21.60 16.42
CA GLU A 311 26.87 -20.93 15.17
C GLU A 311 25.47 -20.31 15.27
N LYS A 312 24.53 -21.00 15.93
CA LYS A 312 23.17 -20.49 16.16
C LYS A 312 23.18 -19.26 17.07
N GLN A 313 23.97 -19.31 18.14
CA GLN A 313 24.11 -18.20 19.07
C GLN A 313 24.75 -16.99 18.40
N GLU A 314 25.83 -17.18 17.63
CA GLU A 314 26.49 -16.12 16.86
C GLU A 314 25.53 -15.51 15.82
N ALA A 315 24.81 -16.33 15.06
CA ALA A 315 23.82 -15.85 14.09
C ALA A 315 22.69 -15.05 14.76
N TRP A 316 22.23 -15.48 15.94
CA TRP A 316 21.23 -14.75 16.72
C TRP A 316 21.77 -13.43 17.28
N GLU A 317 23.02 -13.39 17.73
CA GLU A 317 23.68 -12.17 18.21
C GLU A 317 23.85 -11.15 17.08
N ILE A 318 24.24 -11.58 15.89
CA ILE A 318 24.33 -10.72 14.70
C ILE A 318 22.95 -10.14 14.36
N LEU A 319 21.92 -10.99 14.30
CA LEU A 319 20.57 -10.58 13.97
C LEU A 319 20.03 -9.59 15.01
N SER A 320 20.14 -9.93 16.30
CA SER A 320 19.60 -9.11 17.39
C SER A 320 20.35 -7.80 17.60
N GLY A 321 21.66 -7.78 17.37
CA GLY A 321 22.47 -6.56 17.36
C GLY A 321 22.15 -5.60 16.21
N ARG A 322 21.42 -6.05 15.19
CA ARG A 322 21.09 -5.27 13.98
C ARG A 322 19.60 -5.16 13.69
N PHE A 323 18.74 -5.42 14.69
CA PHE A 323 17.29 -5.30 14.48
C PHE A 323 16.88 -3.91 13.99
N ASP A 324 17.50 -2.85 14.50
CA ASP A 324 17.17 -1.48 14.11
C ASP A 324 17.47 -1.19 12.62
N ASP A 325 18.48 -1.87 12.06
CA ASP A 325 18.87 -1.72 10.66
C ASP A 325 18.09 -2.65 9.73
N LEU A 326 17.78 -3.87 10.19
CA LEU A 326 17.24 -4.94 9.36
C LEU A 326 15.70 -5.00 9.38
N ILE A 327 15.07 -4.61 10.49
CA ILE A 327 13.62 -4.69 10.68
C ILE A 327 13.03 -3.28 10.59
N ASN A 328 12.54 -2.93 9.41
CA ASN A 328 12.02 -1.58 9.12
C ASN A 328 10.58 -1.58 8.60
N SER A 329 9.97 -2.74 8.45
CA SER A 329 8.58 -2.88 8.03
C SER A 329 7.87 -3.99 8.81
N ALA A 330 6.54 -3.95 8.81
CA ALA A 330 5.72 -5.03 9.38
C ALA A 330 5.94 -6.37 8.65
N GLU A 331 6.37 -6.34 7.38
CA GLU A 331 6.67 -7.57 6.63
C GLU A 331 7.97 -8.22 7.11
N ASP A 332 8.99 -7.43 7.47
CA ASP A 332 10.24 -7.94 8.03
C ASP A 332 10.01 -8.68 9.35
N VAL A 333 9.12 -8.14 10.20
CA VAL A 333 8.71 -8.79 11.45
C VAL A 333 8.00 -10.12 11.15
N LYS A 334 7.15 -10.19 10.12
CA LYS A 334 6.49 -11.45 9.74
C LYS A 334 7.49 -12.51 9.29
N GLU A 335 8.50 -12.13 8.53
CA GLU A 335 9.57 -13.07 8.14
C GLU A 335 10.33 -13.59 9.37
N LEU A 336 10.66 -12.72 10.33
CA LEU A 336 11.25 -13.16 11.60
C LEU A 336 10.35 -14.16 12.35
N ARG A 337 9.04 -13.90 12.46
CA ARG A 337 8.08 -14.82 13.10
C ARG A 337 8.04 -16.18 12.41
N LYS A 338 8.08 -16.21 11.07
CA LYS A 338 8.12 -17.46 10.29
C LYS A 338 9.39 -18.25 10.59
N THR A 339 10.55 -17.60 10.54
CA THR A 339 11.84 -18.24 10.86
C THR A 339 11.86 -18.80 12.28
N VAL A 340 11.34 -18.07 13.27
CA VAL A 340 11.22 -18.57 14.66
C VAL A 340 10.38 -19.86 14.72
N LEU A 341 9.23 -19.89 14.05
CA LEU A 341 8.37 -21.07 14.01
C LEU A 341 9.01 -22.23 13.24
N GLN A 342 9.76 -21.95 12.18
CA GLN A 342 10.47 -22.96 11.40
C GLN A 342 11.57 -23.63 12.23
N LEU A 343 12.40 -22.82 12.92
CA LEU A 343 13.42 -23.31 13.84
C LEU A 343 12.82 -24.12 15.00
N ALA A 344 11.65 -23.71 15.50
CA ALA A 344 10.94 -24.42 16.56
C ALA A 344 10.59 -25.86 16.17
N VAL A 345 10.05 -26.08 14.97
CA VAL A 345 9.60 -27.41 14.51
C VAL A 345 10.72 -28.27 13.95
N GLN A 346 11.87 -27.67 13.62
CA GLN A 346 13.10 -28.39 13.25
C GLN A 346 13.93 -28.80 14.48
N GLY A 347 13.53 -28.38 15.68
CA GLY A 347 14.29 -28.62 16.91
C GLY A 347 15.60 -27.85 16.96
N ARG A 348 15.63 -26.65 16.39
CA ARG A 348 16.83 -25.81 16.31
C ARG A 348 16.71 -24.51 17.09
N LEU A 349 15.61 -24.34 17.83
CA LEU A 349 15.33 -23.13 18.60
C LEU A 349 15.85 -23.19 20.04
N VAL A 350 15.96 -24.39 20.62
CA VAL A 350 16.45 -24.62 21.98
C VAL A 350 17.45 -25.78 21.99
N PRO A 351 18.41 -25.82 22.93
CA PRO A 351 19.34 -26.94 23.06
C PRO A 351 18.62 -28.26 23.40
N GLN A 352 19.08 -29.36 22.81
CA GLN A 352 18.63 -30.71 23.16
C GLN A 352 19.21 -31.11 24.53
N ASN A 353 18.46 -31.92 25.28
CA ASN A 353 18.90 -32.50 26.53
C ASN A 353 18.88 -34.03 26.43
N PRO A 354 20.04 -34.72 26.43
CA PRO A 354 20.11 -36.20 26.35
C PRO A 354 19.39 -36.92 27.50
N GLU A 355 19.19 -36.26 28.64
CA GLU A 355 18.49 -36.82 29.80
C GLU A 355 16.95 -36.75 29.68
N ASP A 356 16.42 -36.08 28.66
CA ASP A 356 14.98 -36.02 28.44
C ASP A 356 14.44 -37.38 27.98
N GLU A 357 13.26 -37.77 28.48
CA GLU A 357 12.58 -38.97 28.01
C GLU A 357 12.27 -38.84 26.50
N PRO A 358 12.75 -39.76 25.65
CA PRO A 358 12.66 -39.61 24.21
C PRO A 358 11.20 -39.60 23.73
N ALA A 359 10.95 -38.90 22.62
CA ALA A 359 9.60 -38.71 22.06
C ALA A 359 8.90 -40.04 21.71
N SER A 360 9.67 -41.09 21.41
CA SER A 360 9.16 -42.44 21.16
C SER A 360 8.39 -42.99 22.37
N VAL A 361 8.87 -42.74 23.60
CA VAL A 361 8.20 -43.20 24.82
C VAL A 361 6.91 -42.41 25.07
N LEU A 362 6.93 -41.09 24.84
CA LEU A 362 5.73 -40.25 24.87
C LEU A 362 4.69 -40.75 23.86
N LEU A 363 5.12 -41.07 22.64
CA LEU A 363 4.25 -41.55 21.57
C LEU A 363 3.60 -42.89 21.92
N GLU A 364 4.34 -43.83 22.52
CA GLU A 364 3.77 -45.09 22.99
C GLU A 364 2.71 -44.87 24.09
N LYS A 365 2.96 -44.00 25.08
CA LYS A 365 1.96 -43.62 26.10
C LYS A 365 0.69 -43.05 25.45
N ILE A 366 0.84 -42.21 24.41
CA ILE A 366 -0.29 -41.65 23.66
C ILE A 366 -1.06 -42.74 22.90
N LYS A 367 -0.36 -43.69 22.26
CA LYS A 367 -0.98 -44.82 21.55
C LYS A 367 -1.74 -45.73 22.51
N GLU A 368 -1.20 -46.03 23.69
CA GLU A 368 -1.88 -46.82 24.72
C GLU A 368 -3.18 -46.14 25.19
N GLU A 369 -3.13 -44.84 25.51
CA GLU A 369 -4.33 -44.11 25.93
C GLU A 369 -5.35 -44.04 24.78
N LYS A 370 -4.90 -43.85 23.54
CA LYS A 370 -5.78 -43.90 22.36
C LYS A 370 -6.50 -45.25 22.25
N GLN A 371 -5.77 -46.35 22.41
CA GLN A 371 -6.35 -47.70 22.38
C GLN A 371 -7.36 -47.89 23.52
N ASN A 372 -7.06 -47.39 24.72
CA ASN A 372 -7.98 -47.42 25.85
C ASN A 372 -9.27 -46.63 25.58
N LEU A 373 -9.17 -45.44 24.99
CA LEU A 373 -10.33 -44.63 24.58
C LEU A 373 -11.16 -45.28 23.47
N ILE A 374 -10.52 -46.00 22.54
CA ILE A 374 -11.23 -46.81 21.52
C ILE A 374 -11.95 -47.98 22.19
N ARG A 375 -11.28 -48.71 23.08
CA ARG A 375 -11.84 -49.87 23.79
C ARG A 375 -13.03 -49.49 24.66
N THR A 376 -12.98 -48.32 25.31
CA THR A 376 -14.06 -47.78 26.13
C THR A 376 -15.15 -47.06 25.33
N GLY A 377 -15.04 -47.01 23.98
CA GLY A 377 -16.03 -46.40 23.09
C GLY A 377 -16.07 -44.87 23.13
N LYS A 378 -15.13 -44.21 23.82
CA LYS A 378 -15.04 -42.75 23.90
C LYS A 378 -14.61 -42.11 22.58
N ILE A 379 -13.81 -42.83 21.78
CA ILE A 379 -13.44 -42.40 20.42
C ILE A 379 -13.63 -43.55 19.40
N LYS A 380 -13.86 -43.20 18.14
CA LYS A 380 -14.01 -44.18 17.05
C LYS A 380 -12.64 -44.64 16.56
N LYS A 381 -12.51 -45.93 16.21
CA LYS A 381 -11.32 -46.46 15.54
C LYS A 381 -11.13 -45.75 14.19
N GLN A 382 -9.97 -45.13 14.01
CA GLN A 382 -9.58 -44.50 12.75
C GLN A 382 -9.07 -45.54 11.75
N LYS A 383 -9.11 -45.21 10.46
CA LYS A 383 -8.51 -46.06 9.43
C LYS A 383 -6.98 -46.01 9.57
N PRO A 384 -6.29 -47.14 9.39
CA PRO A 384 -4.83 -47.14 9.36
C PRO A 384 -4.34 -46.27 8.20
N LEU A 385 -3.23 -45.58 8.44
CA LEU A 385 -2.49 -44.84 7.42
C LEU A 385 -1.17 -45.57 7.13
N PRO A 386 -0.59 -45.38 5.95
CA PRO A 386 0.75 -45.90 5.67
C PRO A 386 1.78 -45.30 6.66
N PRO A 387 2.90 -46.01 6.89
CA PRO A 387 4.09 -45.43 7.53
C PRO A 387 4.50 -44.11 6.88
N ILE A 388 5.30 -43.31 7.60
CA ILE A 388 5.91 -42.10 7.03
C ILE A 388 7.14 -42.55 6.23
N ASP A 389 7.14 -42.32 4.93
CA ASP A 389 8.30 -42.60 4.07
C ASP A 389 9.36 -41.50 4.23
N GLU A 390 10.64 -41.83 4.06
CA GLU A 390 11.75 -40.88 4.18
C GLU A 390 11.65 -39.72 3.16
N GLU A 391 11.05 -39.97 2.00
CA GLU A 391 10.81 -38.95 0.96
C GLU A 391 9.67 -37.96 1.34
N GLU A 392 8.83 -38.29 2.32
CA GLU A 392 7.72 -37.42 2.75
C GLU A 392 8.16 -36.33 3.73
N VAL A 393 9.31 -36.49 4.39
CA VAL A 393 9.78 -35.57 5.44
C VAL A 393 10.83 -34.61 4.89
N PRO A 394 10.71 -33.29 5.11
CA PRO A 394 11.55 -32.31 4.43
C PRO A 394 12.91 -32.07 5.11
N TYR A 395 13.15 -32.63 6.29
CA TYR A 395 14.40 -32.46 7.04
C TYR A 395 14.60 -33.60 8.04
N GLU A 396 15.86 -33.80 8.43
CA GLU A 396 16.26 -34.70 9.51
C GLU A 396 15.88 -34.12 10.88
N LEU A 397 15.48 -35.00 11.82
CA LEU A 397 15.14 -34.60 13.17
C LEU A 397 16.34 -34.74 14.12
N PRO A 398 16.43 -33.92 15.18
CA PRO A 398 17.42 -34.11 16.23
C PRO A 398 17.27 -35.45 16.94
N GLU A 399 18.32 -35.87 17.63
CA GLU A 399 18.28 -37.05 18.50
C GLU A 399 17.17 -36.92 19.56
N GLY A 400 16.46 -38.02 19.82
CA GLY A 400 15.34 -38.07 20.77
C GLY A 400 13.98 -37.65 20.21
N TRP A 401 13.93 -37.03 19.02
CA TRP A 401 12.68 -36.69 18.33
C TRP A 401 12.17 -37.85 17.48
N THR A 402 10.89 -37.81 17.09
CA THR A 402 10.32 -38.79 16.16
C THR A 402 9.24 -38.18 15.27
N TRP A 403 9.17 -38.64 14.02
CA TRP A 403 8.05 -38.33 13.13
C TRP A 403 6.83 -39.18 13.50
N THR A 404 5.66 -38.56 13.61
CA THR A 404 4.37 -39.26 13.83
C THR A 404 3.29 -38.66 12.93
N ARG A 405 2.27 -39.43 12.58
CA ARG A 405 1.12 -38.91 11.81
C ARG A 405 0.21 -38.13 12.76
N LEU A 406 -0.37 -37.01 12.30
CA LEU A 406 -1.28 -36.20 13.10
C LEU A 406 -2.41 -37.04 13.70
N ASN A 407 -2.93 -38.03 12.95
CA ASN A 407 -3.99 -38.90 13.45
C ASN A 407 -3.56 -39.69 14.71
N GLU A 408 -2.30 -40.05 14.89
CA GLU A 408 -1.80 -40.86 16.01
C GLU A 408 -1.89 -40.13 17.34
N ILE A 409 -1.69 -38.80 17.33
CA ILE A 409 -1.60 -37.98 18.54
C ILE A 409 -2.88 -37.21 18.88
N VAL A 410 -3.95 -37.40 18.11
CA VAL A 410 -5.23 -36.69 18.29
C VAL A 410 -6.42 -37.63 18.50
N SER A 411 -7.35 -37.19 19.34
CA SER A 411 -8.62 -37.86 19.62
C SER A 411 -9.72 -37.45 18.63
N LYS A 412 -9.59 -36.27 18.00
CA LYS A 412 -10.56 -35.74 17.05
C LYS A 412 -9.87 -34.91 15.96
N ILE A 413 -10.23 -35.20 14.71
CA ILE A 413 -10.16 -34.29 13.56
C ILE A 413 -11.55 -34.28 12.92
N GLY A 414 -12.17 -33.12 12.83
CA GLY A 414 -13.51 -33.02 12.24
C GLY A 414 -13.95 -31.59 11.98
N SER A 415 -14.47 -31.38 10.77
CA SER A 415 -15.10 -30.13 10.36
C SER A 415 -16.41 -29.89 11.10
N GLY A 416 -16.74 -28.61 11.26
CA GLY A 416 -18.05 -28.19 11.72
C GLY A 416 -19.18 -28.46 10.72
N ASN A 417 -20.37 -27.94 11.03
CA ASN A 417 -21.54 -27.98 10.18
C ASN A 417 -22.14 -26.56 10.11
N THR A 418 -22.94 -26.29 9.08
CA THR A 418 -23.72 -25.04 9.00
C THR A 418 -25.16 -25.31 9.42
N PRO A 419 -25.75 -24.52 10.33
CA PRO A 419 -27.16 -24.65 10.69
C PRO A 419 -28.08 -24.59 9.46
N ARG A 420 -29.13 -25.41 9.45
CA ARG A 420 -30.16 -25.36 8.39
C ARG A 420 -30.84 -23.98 8.41
N GLY A 421 -30.79 -23.26 7.29
CA GLY A 421 -31.26 -21.86 7.19
C GLY A 421 -30.11 -20.83 7.03
N GLY A 422 -28.86 -21.21 7.30
CA GLY A 422 -27.71 -20.34 7.06
C GLY A 422 -27.77 -19.05 7.86
N LYS A 423 -27.64 -17.89 7.19
CA LYS A 423 -27.60 -16.57 7.87
C LYS A 423 -28.89 -16.20 8.59
N SER A 424 -30.06 -16.72 8.18
CA SER A 424 -31.35 -16.36 8.79
C SER A 424 -31.50 -16.87 10.23
N VAL A 425 -30.65 -17.81 10.63
CA VAL A 425 -30.64 -18.43 11.95
C VAL A 425 -29.81 -17.63 12.96
N TYR A 426 -28.95 -16.74 12.47
CA TYR A 426 -28.05 -15.99 13.34
C TYR A 426 -28.81 -14.97 14.18
N GLN A 427 -28.40 -14.87 15.44
CA GLN A 427 -28.96 -13.96 16.43
C GLN A 427 -27.90 -12.96 16.89
N ASN A 428 -28.35 -11.90 17.57
CA ASN A 428 -27.46 -10.89 18.15
C ASN A 428 -26.83 -11.36 19.48
N SER A 429 -27.34 -12.44 20.08
CA SER A 429 -26.87 -13.04 21.33
C SER A 429 -27.18 -14.54 21.34
N GLY A 430 -26.48 -15.32 22.16
CA GLY A 430 -26.69 -16.77 22.30
C GLY A 430 -25.36 -17.51 22.36
N ILE A 431 -25.30 -18.69 21.74
CA ILE A 431 -24.08 -19.51 21.69
C ILE A 431 -23.18 -19.04 20.54
N PRO A 432 -21.89 -18.74 20.78
CA PRO A 432 -20.96 -18.35 19.72
C PRO A 432 -20.84 -19.39 18.61
N PHE A 433 -21.02 -18.97 17.36
CA PHE A 433 -20.82 -19.77 16.16
C PHE A 433 -19.58 -19.29 15.41
N ILE A 434 -18.49 -20.05 15.57
CA ILE A 434 -17.16 -19.73 15.08
C ILE A 434 -17.05 -20.06 13.59
N ARG A 435 -16.83 -19.02 12.80
CA ARG A 435 -16.61 -19.10 11.34
C ARG A 435 -15.14 -18.86 11.02
N SER A 436 -14.76 -19.09 9.77
CA SER A 436 -13.36 -18.95 9.34
C SER A 436 -12.78 -17.56 9.57
N GLN A 437 -13.59 -16.50 9.47
CA GLN A 437 -13.20 -15.12 9.75
C GLN A 437 -12.78 -14.85 11.20
N ASN A 438 -13.21 -15.71 12.14
CA ASN A 438 -12.92 -15.55 13.56
C ASN A 438 -11.56 -16.14 13.95
N ILE A 439 -10.95 -16.95 13.08
CA ILE A 439 -9.71 -17.69 13.39
C ILE A 439 -8.49 -16.94 12.85
N TRP A 440 -7.57 -16.64 13.75
CA TRP A 440 -6.29 -15.98 13.51
C TRP A 440 -5.19 -16.69 14.30
N ASN A 441 -3.94 -16.60 13.83
CA ASN A 441 -2.83 -17.33 14.46
C ASN A 441 -2.52 -16.84 15.87
N GLU A 442 -2.83 -15.57 16.15
CA GLU A 442 -2.70 -14.92 17.45
C GLU A 442 -3.84 -15.27 18.41
N GLY A 443 -4.94 -15.86 17.90
CA GLY A 443 -6.07 -16.28 18.71
C GLY A 443 -7.43 -16.11 18.04
N LEU A 444 -8.48 -16.37 18.81
CA LEU A 444 -9.86 -16.26 18.37
C LEU A 444 -10.33 -14.80 18.43
N LYS A 445 -10.74 -14.22 17.30
CA LYS A 445 -11.36 -12.88 17.22
C LYS A 445 -12.88 -13.00 17.26
N LEU A 446 -13.49 -12.49 18.32
CA LEU A 446 -14.93 -12.59 18.57
C LEU A 446 -15.70 -11.33 18.15
N ASP A 447 -15.04 -10.31 17.60
CA ASP A 447 -15.71 -9.14 17.04
C ASP A 447 -16.66 -9.56 15.92
N ASN A 448 -17.92 -9.11 15.99
CA ASN A 448 -18.98 -9.48 15.06
C ASN A 448 -19.15 -11.01 14.88
N VAL A 449 -18.91 -11.78 15.95
CA VAL A 449 -19.20 -13.23 15.94
C VAL A 449 -20.70 -13.46 15.73
N ALA A 450 -21.04 -14.52 14.99
CA ALA A 450 -22.43 -14.93 14.84
C ALA A 450 -22.85 -15.71 16.08
N TYR A 451 -24.09 -15.51 16.54
CA TYR A 451 -24.67 -16.33 17.59
C TYR A 451 -25.76 -17.25 17.04
N ILE A 452 -25.88 -18.44 17.62
CA ILE A 452 -26.94 -19.40 17.32
C ILE A 452 -27.75 -19.71 18.59
N PRO A 453 -29.04 -20.05 18.47
CA PRO A 453 -29.85 -20.48 19.60
C PRO A 453 -29.35 -21.82 20.19
N GLU A 454 -29.60 -22.00 21.49
CA GLU A 454 -29.15 -23.15 22.28
C GLU A 454 -29.72 -24.49 21.78
N GLU A 455 -30.91 -24.49 21.20
CA GLU A 455 -31.51 -25.67 20.55
C GLU A 455 -30.66 -26.16 19.37
N ILE A 456 -30.14 -25.22 18.55
CA ILE A 456 -29.32 -25.55 17.39
C ILE A 456 -27.93 -25.99 17.84
N HIS A 457 -27.36 -25.33 18.86
CA HIS A 457 -26.15 -25.78 19.53
C HIS A 457 -26.31 -27.23 19.99
N SER A 458 -27.34 -27.54 20.78
CA SER A 458 -27.61 -28.89 21.31
C SER A 458 -27.70 -29.95 20.21
N ASN A 459 -28.35 -29.63 19.08
CA ASN A 459 -28.44 -30.51 17.91
C ASN A 459 -27.12 -30.71 17.14
N MET A 460 -26.11 -29.87 17.41
CA MET A 460 -24.78 -29.87 16.81
C MET A 460 -23.69 -30.33 17.79
N ALA A 461 -24.02 -31.22 18.74
CA ALA A 461 -23.09 -31.75 19.75
C ALA A 461 -21.76 -32.29 19.18
N GLY A 462 -21.77 -32.79 17.94
CA GLY A 462 -20.57 -33.26 17.24
C GLY A 462 -19.54 -32.17 16.89
N THR A 463 -19.92 -30.89 16.95
CA THR A 463 -19.07 -29.74 16.59
C THR A 463 -18.82 -28.79 17.77
N PHE A 464 -19.03 -29.28 19.00
CA PHE A 464 -18.72 -28.55 20.23
C PHE A 464 -17.23 -28.31 20.37
N ILE A 465 -16.91 -27.03 20.54
CA ILE A 465 -15.59 -26.56 20.93
C ILE A 465 -15.43 -26.84 22.42
N LYS A 466 -14.32 -27.46 22.79
CA LYS A 466 -13.89 -27.60 24.17
C LYS A 466 -12.72 -26.65 24.43
N PRO A 467 -12.52 -26.23 25.69
CA PRO A 467 -11.24 -25.67 26.12
C PRO A 467 -10.09 -26.51 25.57
N ARG A 468 -9.01 -25.85 25.13
CA ARG A 468 -7.78 -26.48 24.63
C ARG A 468 -7.92 -27.21 23.28
N ASP A 469 -9.04 -27.08 22.59
CA ASP A 469 -9.13 -27.47 21.18
C ASP A 469 -8.25 -26.56 20.32
N ILE A 470 -7.68 -27.11 19.25
CA ILE A 470 -7.07 -26.34 18.17
C ILE A 470 -8.10 -26.22 17.06
N LEU A 471 -8.38 -25.00 16.63
CA LEU A 471 -9.23 -24.75 15.47
C LEU A 471 -8.38 -24.47 14.25
N LEU A 472 -8.71 -25.08 13.11
CA LEU A 472 -8.01 -24.90 11.85
C LEU A 472 -8.99 -24.54 10.74
N ASN A 473 -8.71 -23.47 10.00
CA ASN A 473 -9.43 -23.17 8.77
C ASN A 473 -9.03 -24.15 7.67
N ILE A 474 -10.03 -24.79 7.06
CA ILE A 474 -9.80 -25.88 6.09
C ILE A 474 -10.26 -25.54 4.67
N THR A 475 -10.76 -24.34 4.40
CA THR A 475 -11.21 -23.93 3.06
C THR A 475 -11.12 -22.42 2.85
N GLY A 476 -10.99 -22.00 1.59
CA GLY A 476 -11.06 -20.59 1.17
C GLY A 476 -9.78 -19.80 1.47
N ALA A 477 -9.80 -18.48 1.23
CA ALA A 477 -8.61 -17.62 1.34
C ALA A 477 -7.96 -17.56 2.73
N SER A 478 -8.62 -18.09 3.76
CA SER A 478 -8.09 -18.16 5.13
C SER A 478 -7.66 -19.57 5.53
N ILE A 479 -7.56 -20.51 4.57
CA ILE A 479 -7.07 -21.88 4.81
C ILE A 479 -5.72 -21.84 5.51
N GLY A 480 -5.51 -22.77 6.46
CA GLY A 480 -4.28 -22.85 7.23
C GLY A 480 -4.21 -21.99 8.50
N ARG A 481 -5.02 -20.92 8.61
CA ARG A 481 -5.11 -20.16 9.88
C ARG A 481 -5.59 -21.04 11.01
N SER A 482 -4.94 -20.94 12.16
CA SER A 482 -5.25 -21.78 13.32
C SER A 482 -5.11 -21.05 14.65
N CYS A 483 -6.01 -21.32 15.59
CA CYS A 483 -5.90 -20.80 16.96
C CYS A 483 -6.07 -21.90 18.00
N LEU A 484 -5.36 -21.77 19.11
CA LEU A 484 -5.58 -22.55 20.32
C LEU A 484 -6.71 -21.93 21.16
N ILE A 485 -7.70 -22.72 21.56
CA ILE A 485 -8.80 -22.29 22.41
C ILE A 485 -8.35 -22.23 23.87
N ARG A 486 -8.50 -21.06 24.48
CA ARG A 486 -8.14 -20.79 25.88
C ARG A 486 -9.11 -21.48 26.85
N ASP A 487 -8.63 -21.71 28.07
CA ASP A 487 -9.41 -22.31 29.17
C ASP A 487 -10.65 -21.49 29.58
N THR A 488 -10.61 -20.19 29.31
CA THR A 488 -11.72 -19.27 29.59
C THR A 488 -12.87 -19.36 28.58
N PHE A 489 -12.70 -20.10 27.47
CA PHE A 489 -13.74 -20.23 26.45
C PHE A 489 -14.81 -21.22 26.92
N LYS A 490 -16.02 -20.73 27.16
CA LYS A 490 -17.11 -21.50 27.78
C LYS A 490 -17.70 -22.54 26.84
N GLU A 491 -18.23 -22.10 25.70
CA GLU A 491 -18.96 -22.96 24.77
C GLU A 491 -19.08 -22.31 23.38
N GLY A 492 -19.24 -23.16 22.36
CA GLY A 492 -19.44 -22.71 21.00
C GLY A 492 -19.46 -23.86 20.00
N ASN A 493 -19.87 -23.56 18.77
CA ASN A 493 -19.78 -24.48 17.62
C ASN A 493 -18.92 -23.89 16.52
N VAL A 494 -18.33 -24.78 15.73
CA VAL A 494 -17.63 -24.40 14.50
C VAL A 494 -18.49 -24.61 13.26
N SER A 495 -18.27 -23.74 12.26
CA SER A 495 -18.82 -23.88 10.91
C SER A 495 -18.12 -24.97 10.09
N GLN A 496 -18.70 -25.36 8.95
CA GLN A 496 -18.12 -26.35 8.02
C GLN A 496 -16.73 -26.01 7.47
N HIS A 497 -16.33 -24.74 7.55
CA HIS A 497 -15.03 -24.24 7.06
C HIS A 497 -13.92 -24.33 8.11
N VAL A 498 -14.25 -24.82 9.30
CA VAL A 498 -13.37 -24.88 10.47
C VAL A 498 -13.35 -26.32 10.99
N SER A 499 -12.15 -26.87 11.18
CA SER A 499 -11.91 -28.18 11.77
C SER A 499 -11.47 -28.04 13.22
N ILE A 500 -11.99 -28.92 14.08
CA ILE A 500 -11.50 -29.12 15.45
C ILE A 500 -10.44 -30.20 15.41
N ILE A 501 -9.25 -29.88 15.92
CA ILE A 501 -8.15 -30.79 16.21
C ILE A 501 -8.01 -30.88 17.73
N ARG A 502 -8.14 -32.08 18.29
CA ARG A 502 -8.08 -32.29 19.74
C ARG A 502 -6.99 -33.28 20.09
N SER A 503 -5.95 -32.82 20.79
CA SER A 503 -4.85 -33.67 21.24
C SER A 503 -5.33 -34.79 22.17
N LEU A 504 -4.63 -35.93 22.17
CA LEU A 504 -4.79 -37.00 23.16
C LEU A 504 -4.04 -36.69 24.46
N ASN A 505 -2.91 -36.00 24.35
CA ASN A 505 -2.14 -35.53 25.49
C ASN A 505 -2.32 -34.02 25.62
N GLU A 506 -2.81 -33.61 26.78
CA GLU A 506 -3.06 -32.21 27.06
C GLU A 506 -1.79 -31.36 27.04
N ASN A 507 -0.65 -31.91 27.43
CA ASN A 507 0.61 -31.16 27.54
C ASN A 507 1.31 -30.93 26.19
N THR A 508 0.80 -31.52 25.10
CA THR A 508 1.42 -31.40 23.76
C THR A 508 0.71 -30.39 22.85
N ARG A 509 -0.41 -29.80 23.31
CA ARG A 509 -1.30 -29.00 22.45
C ARG A 509 -0.69 -27.67 22.02
N GLU A 510 0.07 -27.01 22.91
CA GLU A 510 0.69 -25.73 22.62
C GLU A 510 1.74 -25.92 21.52
N TYR A 511 2.60 -26.92 21.67
CA TYR A 511 3.56 -27.32 20.64
C TYR A 511 2.86 -27.76 19.35
N LEU A 512 1.79 -28.56 19.42
CA LEU A 512 1.03 -28.95 18.23
C LEU A 512 0.43 -27.75 17.48
N HIS A 513 -0.06 -26.74 18.21
CA HIS A 513 -0.54 -25.49 17.59
C HIS A 513 0.61 -24.75 16.90
N LEU A 514 1.78 -24.64 17.54
CA LEU A 514 2.98 -24.07 16.93
C LEU A 514 3.37 -24.80 15.63
N THR A 515 3.34 -26.13 15.64
CA THR A 515 3.58 -26.93 14.44
C THR A 515 2.58 -26.60 13.35
N ILE A 516 1.28 -26.54 13.67
CA ILE A 516 0.23 -26.23 12.68
C ILE A 516 0.43 -24.85 12.04
N ILE A 517 0.87 -23.83 12.78
CA ILE A 517 1.09 -22.48 12.23
C ILE A 517 2.48 -22.29 11.61
N SER A 518 3.38 -23.27 11.72
CA SER A 518 4.75 -23.20 11.18
C SER A 518 4.78 -23.18 9.64
N PRO A 519 5.82 -22.58 9.02
CA PRO A 519 5.98 -22.61 7.57
C PRO A 519 5.99 -24.03 6.99
N TYR A 520 6.62 -24.99 7.67
CA TYR A 520 6.56 -26.41 7.33
C TYR A 520 5.13 -26.93 7.13
N PHE A 521 4.26 -26.79 8.14
CA PHE A 521 2.90 -27.33 8.08
C PHE A 521 2.02 -26.52 7.12
N GLN A 522 2.23 -25.21 7.03
CA GLN A 522 1.52 -24.38 6.05
C GLN A 522 1.90 -24.76 4.61
N ASN A 523 3.16 -25.10 4.34
CA ASN A 523 3.57 -25.62 3.03
C ASN A 523 2.88 -26.96 2.73
N GLU A 524 2.80 -27.87 3.70
CA GLU A 524 2.05 -29.12 3.58
C GLU A 524 0.56 -28.91 3.25
N ILE A 525 -0.06 -27.88 3.85
CA ILE A 525 -1.42 -27.46 3.50
C ILE A 525 -1.49 -27.04 2.03
N MET A 526 -0.58 -26.16 1.59
CA MET A 526 -0.61 -25.59 0.25
C MET A 526 -0.32 -26.61 -0.84
N THR A 527 0.51 -27.63 -0.57
CA THR A 527 0.84 -28.69 -1.52
C THR A 527 -0.25 -29.76 -1.61
N LYS A 528 -0.93 -30.07 -0.49
CA LYS A 528 -1.91 -31.17 -0.40
C LYS A 528 -3.37 -30.71 -0.46
N GLN A 529 -3.66 -29.41 -0.47
CA GLN A 529 -5.02 -28.92 -0.67
C GLN A 529 -5.57 -29.29 -2.06
N VAL A 530 -6.86 -29.61 -2.14
CA VAL A 530 -7.50 -30.10 -3.37
C VAL A 530 -8.40 -29.02 -3.97
N GLY A 531 -8.33 -28.86 -5.30
CA GLY A 531 -9.32 -28.14 -6.11
C GLY A 531 -8.89 -26.77 -6.64
N ILE A 532 -8.91 -26.59 -7.97
CA ILE A 532 -8.54 -25.34 -8.68
C ILE A 532 -9.54 -24.19 -8.41
N SER A 533 -10.78 -24.49 -8.02
CA SER A 533 -11.86 -23.49 -7.84
C SER A 533 -12.46 -23.41 -6.42
N ARG A 534 -12.19 -24.40 -5.55
CA ARG A 534 -12.56 -24.41 -4.12
C ARG A 534 -11.51 -25.19 -3.34
N GLU A 535 -10.42 -24.51 -3.03
CA GLU A 535 -9.35 -25.00 -2.17
C GLU A 535 -9.90 -25.52 -0.83
N GLY A 536 -9.62 -26.77 -0.51
CA GLY A 536 -10.05 -27.39 0.73
C GLY A 536 -9.18 -28.55 1.22
N LEU A 537 -9.03 -28.66 2.54
CA LEU A 537 -8.37 -29.76 3.24
C LEU A 537 -9.40 -30.80 3.66
N SER A 538 -9.31 -32.00 3.09
CA SER A 538 -10.13 -33.12 3.56
C SER A 538 -9.61 -33.62 4.91
N LYS A 539 -10.52 -34.18 5.72
CA LYS A 539 -10.15 -34.84 6.99
C LYS A 539 -9.04 -35.88 6.80
N ARG A 540 -9.14 -36.71 5.75
CA ARG A 540 -8.17 -37.79 5.51
C ARG A 540 -6.78 -37.26 5.16
N ILE A 541 -6.72 -36.14 4.44
CA ILE A 541 -5.46 -35.45 4.14
C ILE A 541 -4.85 -34.90 5.42
N LEU A 542 -5.64 -34.22 6.27
CA LEU A 542 -5.15 -33.74 7.57
C LEU A 542 -4.66 -34.88 8.47
N GLU A 543 -5.38 -35.99 8.53
CA GLU A 543 -4.98 -37.18 9.30
C GLU A 543 -3.59 -37.69 8.90
N SER A 544 -3.16 -37.51 7.65
CA SER A 544 -1.87 -37.99 7.14
C SER A 544 -0.70 -37.01 7.30
N PHE A 545 -0.90 -35.80 7.85
CA PHE A 545 0.22 -34.86 7.98
C PHE A 545 1.25 -35.42 8.96
N ALA A 546 2.53 -35.33 8.60
CA ALA A 546 3.63 -35.70 9.48
C ALA A 546 3.86 -34.58 10.51
N ILE A 547 4.12 -34.96 11.75
CA ILE A 547 4.34 -34.07 12.88
C ILE A 547 5.71 -34.42 13.47
N PRO A 548 6.63 -33.46 13.58
CA PRO A 548 7.89 -33.67 14.28
C PRO A 548 7.59 -33.60 15.78
N LEU A 549 7.68 -34.73 16.48
CA LEU A 549 7.37 -34.82 17.91
C LEU A 549 8.66 -34.81 18.74
N PRO A 550 8.91 -33.79 19.58
CA PRO A 550 10.01 -33.74 20.53
C PRO A 550 9.69 -34.49 21.83
N PRO A 551 10.69 -34.74 22.69
CA PRO A 551 10.49 -35.01 24.12
C PRO A 551 9.53 -34.01 24.77
N LEU A 552 8.71 -34.45 25.74
CA LEU A 552 7.71 -33.58 26.36
C LEU A 552 8.34 -32.37 27.08
N ALA A 553 9.46 -32.59 27.76
CA ALA A 553 10.19 -31.51 28.44
C ALA A 553 10.71 -30.48 27.43
N GLU A 554 11.20 -30.92 26.27
CA GLU A 554 11.66 -30.04 25.20
C GLU A 554 10.50 -29.28 24.55
N GLN A 555 9.33 -29.89 24.35
CA GLN A 555 8.13 -29.19 23.87
C GLN A 555 7.81 -27.96 24.74
N HIS A 556 7.88 -28.09 26.06
CA HIS A 556 7.67 -26.97 26.98
C HIS A 556 8.73 -25.87 26.81
N ARG A 557 10.02 -26.24 26.70
CA ARG A 557 11.11 -25.29 26.45
C ARG A 557 10.95 -24.56 25.11
N ILE A 558 10.53 -25.27 24.06
CA ILE A 558 10.25 -24.68 22.74
C ILE A 558 9.11 -23.67 22.84
N VAL A 559 7.99 -24.05 23.45
CA VAL A 559 6.82 -23.16 23.60
C VAL A 559 7.19 -21.89 24.36
N GLU A 560 7.89 -22.02 25.48
CA GLU A 560 8.35 -20.87 26.27
C GLU A 560 9.27 -19.94 25.46
N ARG A 561 10.20 -20.51 24.68
CA ARG A 561 11.13 -19.74 23.85
C ARG A 561 10.41 -19.04 22.70
N VAL A 562 9.48 -19.72 22.02
CA VAL A 562 8.66 -19.11 20.97
C VAL A 562 7.83 -17.96 21.52
N ASP A 563 7.17 -18.14 22.67
CA ASP A 563 6.37 -17.08 23.31
C ASP A 563 7.21 -15.84 23.63
N ALA A 564 8.43 -16.02 24.14
CA ALA A 564 9.36 -14.92 24.40
C ALA A 564 9.75 -14.16 23.11
N LEU A 565 10.05 -14.90 22.03
CA LEU A 565 10.43 -14.32 20.75
C LEU A 565 9.26 -13.66 20.02
N MET A 566 8.04 -14.20 20.16
CA MET A 566 6.84 -13.58 19.59
C MET A 566 6.52 -12.25 20.28
N LYS A 567 6.73 -12.14 21.60
CA LYS A 567 6.63 -10.85 22.33
C LYS A 567 7.65 -9.84 21.83
N LEU A 568 8.89 -10.26 21.60
CA LEU A 568 9.91 -9.41 21.00
C LEU A 568 9.49 -8.94 19.59
N CYS A 569 8.92 -9.82 18.77
CA CYS A 569 8.38 -9.45 17.47
C CYS A 569 7.24 -8.41 17.60
N ASP A 570 6.35 -8.56 18.59
CA ASP A 570 5.30 -7.57 18.86
C ASP A 570 5.88 -6.19 19.25
N GLU A 571 6.97 -6.17 20.02
CA GLU A 571 7.67 -4.93 20.38
C GLU A 571 8.34 -4.28 19.17
N LEU A 572 8.99 -5.07 18.32
CA LEU A 572 9.61 -4.61 17.08
C LEU A 572 8.57 -4.02 16.13
N GLU A 573 7.42 -4.69 15.97
CA GLU A 573 6.30 -4.20 15.15
C GLU A 573 5.77 -2.85 15.66
N LYS A 574 5.62 -2.69 16.98
CA LYS A 574 5.26 -1.40 17.58
C LYS A 574 6.30 -0.31 17.32
N ARG A 575 7.60 -0.64 17.37
CA ARG A 575 8.69 0.31 17.06
C ARG A 575 8.65 0.75 15.60
N VAL A 576 8.40 -0.18 14.67
CA VAL A 576 8.25 0.14 13.23
C VAL A 576 7.10 1.14 13.04
N VAL A 577 5.91 0.84 13.58
CA VAL A 577 4.74 1.73 13.47
C VAL A 577 5.04 3.11 14.09
N ALA A 578 5.67 3.15 15.27
CA ALA A 578 6.01 4.41 15.92
C ALA A 578 7.02 5.25 15.10
N ARG A 579 8.00 4.60 14.44
CA ARG A 579 8.95 5.28 13.54
C ARG A 579 8.24 5.85 12.31
N GLU A 580 7.32 5.09 11.71
CA GLU A 580 6.52 5.56 10.58
C GLU A 580 5.67 6.78 10.95
N GLU A 581 4.93 6.71 12.06
CA GLU A 581 4.14 7.85 12.56
C GLU A 581 5.00 9.08 12.88
N ALA A 582 6.17 8.88 13.49
CA ALA A 582 7.08 9.98 13.81
C ALA A 582 7.63 10.64 12.54
N ALA A 583 8.00 9.83 11.53
CA ALA A 583 8.46 10.33 10.23
C ALA A 583 7.36 11.11 9.51
N GLU A 584 6.10 10.65 9.53
CA GLU A 584 4.97 11.36 8.93
C GLU A 584 4.68 12.70 9.61
N ARG A 585 4.74 12.75 10.96
CA ARG A 585 4.56 13.99 11.72
C ARG A 585 5.67 15.00 11.44
N LEU A 586 6.92 14.53 11.42
CA LEU A 586 8.08 15.37 11.11
C LEU A 586 7.99 15.94 9.70
N LEU A 587 7.68 15.10 8.71
CA LEU A 587 7.47 15.52 7.33
C LEU A 587 6.37 16.59 7.23
N SER A 588 5.23 16.36 7.88
CA SER A 588 4.11 17.31 7.89
C SER A 588 4.50 18.65 8.52
N SER A 589 5.24 18.63 9.63
CA SER A 589 5.73 19.84 10.32
C SER A 589 6.73 20.62 9.47
N VAL A 590 7.70 19.94 8.85
CA VAL A 590 8.70 20.55 7.99
C VAL A 590 8.03 21.20 6.78
N CYS A 591 7.11 20.49 6.13
CA CYS A 591 6.40 21.05 4.98
C CYS A 591 5.51 22.25 5.36
N ALA A 592 4.87 22.22 6.54
CA ALA A 592 4.11 23.38 7.02
C ALA A 592 5.03 24.61 7.23
N GLY A 593 6.20 24.42 7.83
CA GLY A 593 7.19 25.48 8.04
C GLY A 593 7.75 26.09 6.74
N ILE A 594 7.87 25.31 5.67
CA ILE A 594 8.34 25.81 4.37
C ILE A 594 7.25 26.63 3.65
N CYS A 595 5.98 26.28 3.83
CA CYS A 595 4.87 26.94 3.14
C CYS A 595 4.51 28.31 3.72
N GLY A 596 4.84 28.55 5.01
CA GLY A 596 4.43 29.75 5.76
C GLY A 596 3.04 29.60 6.36
#